data_AF-A0AA36N9P8-F1
#
_entry.id   AF-A0AA36N9P8-F1
#
_cell.length_a   1.000
_cell.length_b   1.000
_cell.length_c   1.000
_cell.angle_alpha   90.00
_cell.angle_beta   90.00
_cell.angle_gamma   90.00
#
_symmetry.space_group_name_H-M   'P 1'
#
loop_
_entity.id
_entity.type
_entity.pdbx_description
1 polymer ?
#
loop_
_entity_poly.entity_id
_entity_poly.type
_entity_poly.pdbx_seq_one_letter_code
_entity_poly.pdbx_strand_id
1 'polypeptide(L)'
;DLAWLQSALAKTGAIDEICCKLLDICRSVYSSDTGKDPARDIRLHLMRNDFMLDTQKAPSEGAMVQIELNMMSASFATHGQDLTETHRYLLKRLCRRSELCDLCRTPGSPGQAVFE
;
A
#
# COMPACT_ATOMS: atom_id res chain seq x y z
N ASP A 1 0.95 -20.23 2.15
CA ASP A 1 1.04 -21.65 1.79
C ASP A 1 2.08 -21.78 0.67
N LEU A 2 3.14 -22.56 0.92
CA LEU A 2 4.25 -22.72 -0.01
C LEU A 2 3.86 -23.56 -1.25
N ALA A 3 3.09 -24.63 -1.04
CA ALA A 3 2.65 -25.51 -2.12
C ALA A 3 1.72 -24.77 -3.07
N TRP A 4 0.79 -24.00 -2.50
CA TRP A 4 -0.09 -23.12 -3.28
C TRP A 4 0.69 -22.10 -4.11
N LEU A 5 1.67 -21.41 -3.51
CA LEU A 5 2.47 -20.39 -4.20
C LEU A 5 3.24 -20.96 -5.39
N GLN A 6 3.90 -22.11 -5.19
CA GLN A 6 4.64 -22.79 -6.25
C GLN A 6 3.72 -23.23 -7.39
N SER A 7 2.54 -23.75 -7.06
CA SER A 7 1.54 -24.14 -8.05
C SER A 7 0.98 -22.94 -8.81
N ALA A 8 0.68 -21.84 -8.12
CA ALA A 8 0.09 -20.64 -8.72
C ALA A 8 1.04 -19.97 -9.74
N LEU A 9 2.35 -20.03 -9.48
CA LEU A 9 3.38 -19.40 -10.32
C LEU A 9 4.05 -20.36 -11.31
N ALA A 10 3.72 -21.65 -11.31
CA ALA A 10 4.40 -22.66 -12.12
C ALA A 10 4.42 -22.31 -13.62
N LYS A 11 3.28 -21.87 -14.17
CA LYS A 11 3.19 -21.47 -15.59
C LYS A 11 4.03 -20.23 -15.89
N THR A 12 3.99 -19.24 -15.01
CA THR A 12 4.78 -18.00 -15.16
C THR A 12 6.28 -18.29 -15.09
N GLY A 13 6.72 -19.11 -14.13
CA GLY A 13 8.12 -19.52 -14.02
C GLY A 13 8.63 -20.34 -15.21
N ALA A 14 7.74 -21.00 -15.97
CA ALA A 14 8.15 -21.71 -17.18
C ALA A 14 8.48 -20.78 -18.36
N ILE A 15 8.01 -19.52 -18.32
CA ILE A 15 8.18 -18.55 -19.41
C ILE A 15 8.96 -17.30 -19.00
N ASP A 16 9.10 -17.01 -17.70
CA ASP A 16 9.81 -15.86 -17.16
C ASP A 16 11.02 -16.30 -16.33
N GLU A 17 12.22 -15.94 -16.78
CA GLU A 17 13.49 -16.38 -16.17
C GLU A 17 13.65 -15.83 -14.74
N ILE A 18 13.19 -14.60 -14.48
CA ILE A 18 13.30 -13.97 -13.17
C ILE A 18 12.41 -14.71 -12.16
N CYS A 19 11.16 -14.94 -12.50
CA CYS A 19 10.21 -15.71 -11.70
C CYS A 19 10.72 -17.13 -11.43
N CYS A 20 11.29 -17.79 -12.45
CA CYS A 20 11.90 -19.11 -12.31
C CYS A 20 12.99 -19.12 -11.23
N LYS A 21 13.95 -18.20 -11.31
CA LYS A 21 15.04 -18.07 -10.33
C LYS A 21 14.53 -17.78 -8.92
N LEU A 22 13.49 -16.94 -8.78
CA LEU A 22 12.87 -16.68 -7.47
C LEU A 22 12.19 -17.93 -6.88
N LEU A 23 11.51 -18.72 -7.72
CA LEU A 23 10.92 -19.99 -7.30
C LEU A 23 11.98 -21.01 -6.89
N ASP A 24 13.10 -21.07 -7.60
CA ASP A 24 14.22 -21.95 -7.27
C ASP A 24 14.85 -21.60 -5.92
N ILE A 25 15.04 -20.29 -5.64
CA ILE A 25 15.48 -19.81 -4.32
C ILE A 25 14.46 -20.22 -3.24
N CYS A 26 13.17 -20.02 -3.50
CA CYS A 26 12.12 -20.39 -2.55
C CYS A 26 12.14 -21.90 -2.23
N ARG A 27 12.31 -22.76 -3.25
CA ARG A 27 12.43 -24.21 -3.08
C ARG A 27 13.69 -24.61 -2.31
N SER A 28 14.83 -23.97 -2.58
CA SER A 28 16.09 -24.32 -1.91
C SER A 28 16.11 -23.94 -0.44
N VAL A 29 15.50 -22.79 -0.08
CA VAL A 29 15.42 -22.32 1.31
C VAL A 29 14.53 -23.21 2.18
N TYR A 30 13.46 -23.76 1.61
CA TYR A 30 12.50 -24.62 2.32
C TYR A 30 12.59 -26.09 1.89
N SER A 31 13.75 -26.53 1.40
CA SER A 31 13.95 -27.94 1.10
C SER A 31 14.04 -28.76 2.40
N SER A 32 13.72 -30.05 2.32
CA SER A 32 13.84 -30.99 3.43
C SER A 32 15.23 -30.98 4.08
N ASP A 33 16.26 -30.71 3.28
CA ASP A 33 17.67 -30.79 3.68
C ASP A 33 18.07 -29.63 4.61
N THR A 34 17.34 -28.51 4.57
CA THR A 34 17.61 -27.36 5.45
C THR A 34 16.97 -27.51 6.83
N GLY A 35 16.00 -28.41 6.99
CA GLY A 35 15.20 -28.54 8.20
C GLY A 35 14.31 -27.34 8.52
N LYS A 36 14.18 -26.36 7.62
CA LYS A 36 13.34 -25.17 7.82
C LYS A 36 11.86 -25.47 7.53
N ASP A 37 11.01 -25.14 8.48
CA ASP A 37 9.56 -25.24 8.35
C ASP A 37 8.96 -23.84 8.10
N PRO A 38 8.34 -23.58 6.92
CA PRO A 38 7.68 -22.31 6.63
C PRO A 38 6.63 -21.89 7.69
N ALA A 39 6.05 -22.83 8.43
CA ALA A 39 5.09 -22.56 9.48
C ALA A 39 5.72 -22.03 10.78
N ARG A 40 7.02 -22.25 10.98
CA ARG A 40 7.78 -21.83 12.18
C ARG A 40 8.66 -20.61 11.94
N ASP A 41 8.76 -20.15 10.69
CA ASP A 41 9.54 -18.99 10.32
C ASP A 41 8.90 -17.68 10.80
N ILE A 42 9.66 -16.95 11.62
CA ILE A 42 9.35 -15.58 12.03
C ILE A 42 9.60 -14.67 10.82
N ARG A 43 8.54 -13.99 10.35
CA ARG A 43 8.58 -13.14 9.16
C ARG A 43 8.09 -11.73 9.49
N LEU A 44 8.84 -10.73 9.03
CA LEU A 44 8.41 -9.34 9.02
C LEU A 44 7.84 -9.01 7.64
N HIS A 45 6.58 -8.58 7.60
CA HIS A 45 5.95 -8.13 6.36
C HIS A 45 5.76 -6.61 6.42
N LEU A 46 6.40 -5.89 5.50
CA LEU A 46 6.16 -4.46 5.27
C LEU A 46 5.44 -4.33 3.93
N MET A 47 4.13 -4.09 4.01
CA MET A 47 3.21 -4.20 2.87
C MET A 47 2.62 -2.84 2.54
N ARG A 48 2.39 -2.56 1.25
CA ARG A 48 1.59 -1.43 0.79
C ARG A 48 0.48 -1.93 -0.11
N ASN A 49 -0.75 -1.55 0.21
CA ASN A 49 -1.94 -1.83 -0.60
C ASN A 49 -2.31 -0.54 -1.31
N ASP A 50 -2.26 -0.56 -2.64
CA ASP A 50 -2.55 0.61 -3.45
C ASP A 50 -3.99 0.51 -3.95
N PHE A 51 -4.76 1.57 -3.75
CA PHE A 51 -6.18 1.65 -4.11
C PHE A 51 -6.43 2.83 -5.05
N MET A 52 -7.41 2.68 -5.93
CA MET A 52 -7.91 3.77 -6.77
C MET A 52 -9.43 3.87 -6.64
N LEU A 53 -9.94 5.10 -6.78
CA LEU A 53 -11.38 5.35 -6.83
C LEU A 53 -11.88 5.09 -8.26
N ASP A 54 -12.79 4.14 -8.40
CA ASP A 54 -13.58 3.92 -9.60
C ASP A 54 -14.69 4.97 -9.67
N THR A 55 -14.47 5.99 -10.50
CA THR A 55 -15.41 7.12 -10.66
C THR A 55 -16.71 6.73 -11.35
N GLN A 56 -16.82 5.51 -11.88
CA GLN A 56 -18.05 5.02 -12.50
C GLN A 56 -19.03 4.44 -11.48
N LYS A 57 -18.55 4.11 -10.26
CA LYS A 57 -19.37 3.54 -9.19
C LYS A 57 -19.91 4.60 -8.25
N ALA A 58 -21.12 4.38 -7.74
CA ALA A 58 -21.63 5.20 -6.65
C ALA A 58 -20.84 4.92 -5.35
N PRO A 59 -20.71 5.89 -4.42
CA PRO A 59 -20.01 5.66 -3.16
C PRO A 59 -20.54 4.48 -2.33
N SER A 60 -21.85 4.20 -2.44
CA SER A 60 -22.53 3.07 -1.79
C SER A 60 -22.14 1.70 -2.35
N GLU A 61 -21.48 1.64 -3.51
CA GLU A 61 -21.17 0.40 -4.24
C GLU A 61 -19.73 -0.08 -4.04
N GLY A 62 -18.96 0.59 -3.16
CA GLY A 62 -17.55 0.29 -2.96
C GLY A 62 -16.73 0.78 -4.16
N ALA A 63 -16.68 2.09 -4.33
CA ALA A 63 -15.92 2.73 -5.41
C ALA A 63 -14.39 2.59 -5.24
N MET A 64 -13.88 2.23 -4.06
CA MET A 64 -12.43 1.97 -3.90
C MET A 64 -12.07 0.55 -4.35
N VAL A 65 -11.17 0.45 -5.32
CA VAL A 65 -10.69 -0.82 -5.88
C VAL A 65 -9.20 -0.96 -5.60
N GLN A 66 -8.79 -2.13 -5.10
CA GLN A 66 -7.38 -2.45 -4.93
C GLN A 66 -6.76 -2.73 -6.30
N ILE A 67 -5.68 -2.00 -6.61
CA ILE A 67 -4.99 -2.11 -7.90
C ILE A 67 -3.70 -2.92 -7.79
N GLU A 68 -3.02 -2.86 -6.65
CA GLU A 68 -1.72 -3.50 -6.46
C GLU A 68 -1.50 -3.89 -5.00
N LEU A 69 -0.74 -4.96 -4.80
CA LEU A 69 -0.24 -5.41 -3.50
C LEU A 69 1.29 -5.46 -3.55
N ASN A 70 1.93 -4.50 -2.90
CA ASN A 70 3.38 -4.38 -2.83
C ASN A 70 3.90 -5.02 -1.53
N MET A 71 4.51 -6.19 -1.65
CA MET A 71 5.10 -6.95 -0.53
C MET A 71 6.63 -6.83 -0.45
N MET A 72 7.25 -6.22 -1.46
CA MET A 72 8.69 -6.03 -1.56
C MET A 72 8.99 -4.55 -1.76
N SER A 73 9.95 -4.02 -1.02
CA SER A 73 10.45 -2.65 -1.19
C SER A 73 9.34 -1.59 -1.21
N ALA A 74 8.39 -1.71 -0.28
CA ALA A 74 7.30 -0.75 -0.09
C ALA A 74 7.84 0.65 0.21
N SER A 75 7.94 1.48 -0.84
CA SER A 75 8.56 2.80 -0.80
C SER A 75 7.61 3.87 -0.23
N PHE A 76 8.18 5.03 0.09
CA PHE A 76 7.48 6.24 0.59
C PHE A 76 6.86 6.16 1.99
N ALA A 77 7.19 5.14 2.79
CA ALA A 77 6.68 5.02 4.16
C ALA A 77 6.99 6.27 5.03
N THR A 78 8.20 6.84 4.90
CA THR A 78 8.60 8.05 5.62
C THR A 78 8.19 9.33 4.89
N HIS A 79 8.34 9.36 3.56
CA HIS A 79 8.06 10.54 2.73
C HIS A 79 6.58 10.97 2.78
N GLY A 80 5.66 10.05 3.08
CA GLY A 80 4.26 10.40 3.32
C GLY A 80 4.07 11.41 4.45
N GLN A 81 4.91 11.34 5.50
CA GLN A 81 4.87 12.29 6.61
C GLN A 81 5.33 13.68 6.16
N ASP A 82 6.47 13.77 5.45
CA ASP A 82 7.00 15.03 4.94
C ASP A 82 6.01 15.73 4.00
N LEU A 83 5.34 14.95 3.13
CA LEU A 83 4.32 15.46 2.23
C LEU A 83 3.09 15.98 3.01
N THR A 84 2.67 15.25 4.05
CA THR A 84 1.55 15.65 4.92
C THR A 84 1.85 16.96 5.64
N GLU A 85 3.05 17.11 6.21
CA GLU A 85 3.47 18.36 6.86
C GLU A 85 3.55 19.52 5.87
N THR A 86 4.09 19.26 4.67
CA THR A 86 4.14 20.25 3.59
C THR A 86 2.73 20.71 3.20
N HIS A 87 1.78 19.79 3.02
CA HIS A 87 0.38 20.12 2.73
C HIS A 87 -0.25 20.94 3.87
N ARG A 88 0.00 20.58 5.14
CA ARG A 88 -0.51 21.34 6.30
C ARG A 88 0.04 22.76 6.31
N TYR A 89 1.33 22.94 6.02
CA TYR A 89 1.95 24.27 5.92
C TYR A 89 1.30 25.11 4.83
N LEU A 90 1.12 24.54 3.63
CA LEU A 90 0.51 25.23 2.50
C LEU A 90 -0.94 25.63 2.78
N LEU A 91 -1.76 24.72 3.31
CA LEU A 91 -3.15 25.01 3.70
C LEU A 91 -3.21 26.14 4.73
N LYS A 92 -2.39 26.07 5.80
CA LYS A 92 -2.31 27.14 6.81
C LYS A 92 -1.93 28.49 6.21
N ARG A 93 -1.08 28.53 5.20
CA ARG A 93 -0.60 29.78 4.57
C ARG A 93 -1.59 30.35 3.56
N LEU A 94 -2.24 29.50 2.77
CA LEU A 94 -3.18 29.89 1.73
C LEU A 94 -4.56 30.24 2.30
N CYS A 95 -5.09 29.46 3.24
CA CYS A 95 -6.37 29.76 3.91
C CYS A 95 -6.32 31.04 4.75
N ARG A 96 -5.14 31.47 5.22
CA ARG A 96 -4.97 32.80 5.87
C ARG A 96 -4.97 33.98 4.89
N ARG A 97 -4.77 33.74 3.59
CA ARG A 97 -4.57 34.78 2.56
C ARG A 97 -5.77 34.97 1.61
N SER A 98 -6.71 34.03 1.53
CA SER A 98 -7.92 34.15 0.71
C SER A 98 -9.03 33.20 1.17
N GLU A 99 -10.24 33.42 0.62
CA GLU A 99 -11.55 32.77 0.86
C GLU A 99 -11.62 31.22 0.78
N LEU A 100 -10.49 30.53 0.64
CA LEU A 100 -10.38 29.06 0.68
C LEU A 100 -10.82 28.43 2.02
N CYS A 101 -11.05 29.25 3.06
CA CYS A 101 -11.65 28.82 4.32
C CYS A 101 -13.00 28.09 4.13
N ASP A 102 -13.75 28.39 3.05
CA ASP A 102 -15.02 27.72 2.78
C ASP A 102 -14.85 26.28 2.25
N LEU A 103 -13.72 25.94 1.64
CA LEU A 103 -13.42 24.56 1.21
C LEU A 103 -13.00 23.65 2.38
N CYS A 104 -12.50 24.24 3.46
CA CYS A 104 -12.14 23.55 4.70
C CYS A 104 -13.33 23.39 5.65
N ARG A 105 -14.47 24.02 5.36
CA ARG A 105 -15.72 23.81 6.11
C ARG A 105 -16.37 22.54 5.58
N THR A 106 -16.24 21.45 6.33
CA THR A 106 -17.16 20.33 6.19
C THR A 106 -18.59 20.85 6.37
N PRO A 107 -19.57 20.47 5.53
CA PRO A 107 -20.96 20.85 5.74
C PRO A 107 -21.41 20.32 7.11
N GLY A 108 -21.64 21.23 8.08
CA GLY A 108 -22.18 20.90 9.40
C GLY A 108 -21.29 21.20 10.61
N SER A 109 -20.05 21.67 10.46
CA SER A 109 -19.20 22.06 11.60
C SER A 109 -19.35 23.56 11.91
N PRO A 110 -19.89 23.96 13.09
CA PRO A 110 -19.94 25.36 13.48
C PRO A 110 -18.52 25.90 13.63
N GLY A 111 -18.27 27.02 12.93
CA GLY A 111 -16.93 27.58 12.79
C GLY A 111 -16.30 27.95 14.11
N GLN A 112 -15.23 27.25 14.47
CA GLN A 112 -14.12 27.80 15.23
C GLN A 112 -12.84 27.24 14.65
N ALA A 113 -12.21 28.04 13.78
CA ALA A 113 -10.82 27.84 13.43
C ALA A 113 -9.97 28.22 14.64
N VAL A 114 -9.71 27.27 15.54
CA VAL A 114 -8.66 27.41 16.55
C VAL A 114 -7.36 27.01 15.88
N PHE A 115 -6.55 28.01 15.53
CA PHE A 115 -5.14 27.80 15.19
C PHE A 115 -4.32 28.34 16.36
N GLU A 116 -3.84 27.44 17.23
CA GLU A 116 -2.59 27.66 17.96
C GLU A 116 -1.39 27.35 17.04
#